data_AF-A0A948I381-F1
#
_entry.id   AF-A0A948I381-F1
#
_cell.length_a   1.000
_cell.length_b   1.000
_cell.length_c   1.000
_cell.angle_alpha   90.00
_cell.angle_beta   90.00
_cell.angle_gamma   90.00
#
_symmetry.space_group_name_H-M   'P 1'
#
loop_
_entity.id
_entity.type
_entity.pdbx_description
1 polymer ?
#
loop_
_entity_poly.entity_id
_entity_poly.type
_entity_poly.pdbx_seq_one_letter_code
_entity_poly.pdbx_strand_id
1 'polypeptide(L)'
;MEVAMFRGPVMEQIPSLRRYAGSLTGSVTAGDALLTVMMEGVLSSRTALPDDVSLRVSLFRRLHEAWISSGKPSAPGLKLVSDTENPTACYILQRLDAVARAALILGRLEGFSAADTAFILGMEEAGAANLISEAEINLAKLVASRVLIVEDDALTAMELERIVTRMGHSVIGTAITR
;
A
#
# COMPACT_ATOMS: atom_id res chain seq x y z
N MET A 1 0.79 -27.76 -20.93
CA MET A 1 0.44 -26.38 -21.34
C MET A 1 0.40 -25.45 -20.12
N GLU A 2 -0.14 -25.90 -19.00
CA GLU A 2 -0.22 -25.18 -17.70
C GLU A 2 1.14 -24.69 -17.17
N VAL A 3 2.20 -25.52 -17.20
CA VAL A 3 3.53 -25.16 -16.67
C VAL A 3 4.25 -24.06 -17.47
N ALA A 4 3.91 -23.85 -18.76
CA ALA A 4 4.54 -22.82 -19.60
C ALA A 4 3.94 -21.43 -19.36
N MET A 5 2.65 -21.36 -19.03
CA MET A 5 1.94 -20.12 -18.66
C MET A 5 2.53 -19.48 -17.39
N PHE A 6 3.12 -20.29 -16.50
CA PHE A 6 3.72 -19.82 -15.25
C PHE A 6 5.12 -19.21 -15.36
N ARG A 7 5.90 -19.53 -16.41
CA ARG A 7 7.34 -19.20 -16.38
C ARG A 7 7.70 -17.81 -16.92
N GLY A 8 6.82 -17.16 -17.68
CA GLY A 8 7.03 -15.81 -18.18
C GLY A 8 6.03 -14.81 -17.57
N PRO A 9 4.75 -14.87 -17.97
CA PRO A 9 3.74 -13.87 -17.58
C PRO A 9 3.55 -13.71 -16.06
N VAL A 10 3.66 -14.81 -15.29
CA VAL A 10 3.54 -14.76 -13.82
C VAL A 10 4.79 -14.16 -13.17
N MET A 11 5.98 -14.50 -13.67
CA MET A 11 7.26 -13.97 -13.15
C MET A 11 7.33 -12.45 -13.28
N GLU A 12 6.79 -11.89 -14.37
CA GLU A 12 6.70 -10.44 -14.58
C GLU A 12 5.84 -9.73 -13.52
N GLN A 13 4.87 -10.43 -12.92
CA GLN A 13 4.01 -9.86 -11.89
C GLN A 13 4.59 -9.99 -10.48
N ILE A 14 5.60 -10.83 -10.24
CA ILE A 14 6.15 -11.09 -8.90
C ILE A 14 6.62 -9.81 -8.18
N PRO A 15 7.36 -8.89 -8.80
CA PRO A 15 7.78 -7.66 -8.12
C PRO A 15 6.59 -6.83 -7.60
N SER A 16 5.54 -6.70 -8.41
CA SER A 16 4.31 -6.00 -8.05
C SER A 16 3.53 -6.73 -6.96
N LEU A 17 3.40 -8.06 -7.03
CA LEU A 17 2.75 -8.86 -6.00
C LEU A 17 3.48 -8.78 -4.65
N ARG A 18 4.82 -8.81 -4.67
CA ARG A 18 5.65 -8.66 -3.46
C ARG A 18 5.48 -7.28 -2.82
N ARG A 19 5.47 -6.21 -3.64
CA ARG A 19 5.22 -4.85 -3.15
C ARG A 19 3.84 -4.70 -2.53
N TYR A 20 2.81 -5.26 -3.17
CA TYR A 20 1.46 -5.27 -2.63
C TYR A 20 1.37 -6.04 -1.31
N ALA A 21 1.89 -7.26 -1.24
CA ALA A 21 1.90 -8.08 -0.03
C ALA A 21 2.66 -7.40 1.13
N GLY A 22 3.83 -6.82 0.84
CA GLY A 22 4.61 -6.07 1.84
C GLY A 22 3.87 -4.82 2.34
N SER A 23 3.23 -4.08 1.45
CA SER A 23 2.46 -2.88 1.81
C SER A 23 1.18 -3.21 2.59
N LEU A 24 0.53 -4.34 2.29
CA LEU A 24 -0.63 -4.84 3.04
C LEU A 24 -0.27 -5.24 4.47
N THR A 25 0.85 -5.95 4.64
CA THR A 25 1.28 -6.55 5.91
C THR A 25 2.15 -5.64 6.77
N GLY A 26 2.76 -4.61 6.18
CA GLY A 26 3.70 -3.73 6.88
C GLY A 26 5.10 -4.33 7.02
N SER A 27 5.34 -5.54 6.49
CA SER A 27 6.59 -6.28 6.67
C SER A 27 6.95 -7.03 5.39
N VAL A 28 8.20 -6.90 4.96
CA VAL A 28 8.72 -7.64 3.81
C VAL A 28 8.63 -9.15 4.06
N THR A 29 9.01 -9.60 5.26
CA THR A 29 9.02 -11.03 5.62
C THR A 29 7.62 -11.62 5.65
N ALA A 30 6.65 -10.91 6.23
CA ALA A 30 5.26 -11.36 6.26
C ALA A 30 4.62 -11.35 4.86
N GLY A 31 4.93 -10.33 4.05
CA GLY A 31 4.49 -10.23 2.66
C GLY A 31 5.03 -11.37 1.79
N ASP A 32 6.32 -11.69 1.91
CA ASP A 32 6.95 -12.79 1.17
C ASP A 32 6.37 -14.16 1.56
N ALA A 33 6.09 -14.38 2.86
CA ALA A 33 5.45 -15.61 3.33
C ALA A 33 4.04 -15.76 2.75
N LEU A 34 3.25 -14.68 2.75
CA LEU A 34 1.91 -14.65 2.16
C LEU A 34 1.95 -14.95 0.65
N LEU A 35 2.88 -14.32 -0.07
CA LEU A 35 3.06 -14.55 -1.50
C LEU A 35 3.41 -16.01 -1.81
N THR A 36 4.27 -16.60 -0.99
CA THR A 36 4.69 -18.01 -1.12
C THR A 36 3.48 -18.94 -0.97
N VAL A 37 2.70 -18.78 0.10
CA VAL A 37 1.48 -19.59 0.34
C VAL A 37 0.48 -19.47 -0.82
N MET A 38 0.27 -18.25 -1.33
CA MET A 38 -0.62 -18.01 -2.47
C MET A 38 -0.11 -18.73 -3.73
N MET A 39 1.18 -18.58 -4.06
CA MET A 39 1.78 -19.21 -5.24
C MET A 39 1.75 -20.74 -5.15
N GLU A 40 2.00 -21.33 -3.99
CA GLU A 40 1.87 -22.78 -3.79
C GLU A 40 0.45 -23.26 -4.04
N GLY A 41 -0.56 -22.52 -3.57
CA GLY A 41 -1.98 -22.82 -3.80
C GLY A 41 -2.38 -22.74 -5.26
N VAL A 42 -1.83 -21.77 -6.00
CA VAL A 42 -2.07 -21.58 -7.43
C VAL A 42 -1.34 -22.66 -8.26
N LEU A 43 -0.08 -22.97 -7.94
CA LEU A 43 0.73 -23.99 -8.65
C LEU A 43 0.22 -25.42 -8.42
N SER A 44 -0.39 -25.69 -7.26
CA SER A 44 -0.99 -26.99 -6.94
C SER A 44 -2.40 -27.17 -7.53
N SER A 45 -2.86 -26.25 -8.38
CA SER A 45 -4.21 -26.16 -8.94
C SER A 45 -5.33 -26.20 -7.89
N ARG A 46 -5.03 -25.89 -6.62
CA ARG A 46 -6.03 -25.74 -5.55
C ARG A 46 -6.84 -24.46 -5.72
N THR A 47 -6.28 -23.51 -6.46
CA THR A 47 -6.84 -22.18 -6.69
C THR A 47 -6.80 -21.89 -8.19
N ALA A 48 -7.93 -22.07 -8.89
CA ALA A 48 -8.03 -21.81 -10.32
C ALA A 48 -7.92 -20.31 -10.63
N LEU A 49 -7.36 -19.94 -11.77
CA LEU A 49 -7.41 -18.57 -12.28
C LEU A 49 -8.53 -18.49 -13.33
N PRO A 50 -9.45 -17.53 -13.26
CA PRO A 50 -10.49 -17.35 -14.27
C PRO A 50 -9.87 -17.04 -15.64
N ASP A 51 -10.39 -17.65 -16.71
CA ASP A 51 -9.92 -17.44 -18.09
C ASP A 51 -10.45 -16.14 -18.72
N ASP A 52 -11.53 -15.58 -18.16
CA ASP A 52 -12.21 -14.37 -18.62
C ASP A 52 -11.62 -13.08 -18.04
N VAL A 53 -10.67 -13.19 -17.11
CA VAL A 53 -10.04 -12.07 -16.41
C VAL A 53 -8.55 -12.05 -16.68
N SER A 54 -7.97 -10.85 -16.77
CA SER A 54 -6.53 -10.71 -16.97
C SER A 54 -5.74 -11.41 -15.86
N LEU A 55 -4.65 -12.09 -16.25
CA LEU A 55 -3.79 -12.82 -15.31
C LEU A 55 -3.36 -11.95 -14.12
N ARG A 56 -3.01 -10.69 -14.38
CA ARG A 56 -2.59 -9.73 -13.35
C ARG A 56 -3.71 -9.53 -12.31
N VAL A 57 -4.92 -9.20 -12.74
CA VAL A 57 -6.07 -8.99 -11.82
C VAL A 57 -6.36 -10.26 -11.02
N SER A 58 -6.35 -11.43 -11.68
CA SER A 58 -6.58 -12.71 -11.03
C SER A 58 -5.54 -13.03 -9.94
N LEU A 59 -4.25 -12.82 -10.20
CA LEU A 59 -3.18 -13.04 -9.22
C LEU A 59 -3.30 -12.12 -8.00
N PHE A 60 -3.62 -10.85 -8.23
CA PHE A 60 -3.82 -9.88 -7.15
C PHE A 60 -5.04 -10.22 -6.30
N ARG A 61 -6.12 -10.69 -6.92
CA ARG A 61 -7.30 -11.20 -6.22
C ARG A 61 -6.95 -12.39 -5.33
N ARG A 62 -6.23 -13.40 -5.86
CA ARG A 62 -5.81 -14.57 -5.06
C ARG A 62 -4.93 -14.18 -3.88
N LEU A 63 -4.01 -13.24 -4.08
CA LEU A 63 -3.18 -12.72 -3.00
C LEU A 63 -4.00 -11.99 -1.93
N HIS A 64 -4.99 -11.19 -2.35
CA HIS A 64 -5.90 -10.52 -1.43
C HIS A 64 -6.76 -11.51 -0.63
N GLU A 65 -7.32 -12.53 -1.28
CA GLU A 65 -8.09 -13.61 -0.63
C GLU A 65 -7.24 -14.40 0.38
N ALA A 66 -5.99 -14.71 0.03
CA ALA A 66 -5.04 -15.35 0.94
C ALA A 66 -4.76 -14.48 2.17
N TRP A 67 -4.63 -13.16 1.98
CA TRP A 67 -4.42 -12.21 3.08
C TRP A 67 -5.63 -12.14 4.01
N ILE A 68 -6.85 -12.07 3.46
CA ILE A 68 -8.08 -12.13 4.24
C ILE A 68 -8.13 -13.41 5.07
N SER A 69 -7.84 -14.55 4.43
CA SER A 69 -7.87 -15.88 5.05
C SER A 69 -6.83 -16.06 6.15
N SER A 70 -5.68 -15.36 6.04
CA SER A 70 -4.65 -15.33 7.09
C SER A 70 -5.07 -14.56 8.36
N GLY A 71 -6.30 -14.02 8.38
CA GLY A 71 -6.91 -13.40 9.56
C GLY A 71 -6.74 -11.89 9.62
N LYS A 72 -6.38 -11.22 8.50
CA LYS A 72 -6.14 -9.77 8.37
C LYS A 72 -5.49 -9.23 9.65
N PRO A 73 -4.16 -9.21 9.82
CA PRO A 73 -3.59 -8.57 10.99
C PRO A 73 -4.14 -7.14 11.08
N SER A 74 -5.14 -6.95 11.94
CA SER A 74 -5.74 -5.67 12.26
C SER A 74 -4.58 -4.88 12.77
N ALA A 75 -4.37 -3.67 12.23
CA ALA A 75 -3.28 -2.78 12.60
C ALA A 75 -3.02 -2.98 14.10
N PRO A 76 -1.98 -3.74 14.49
CA PRO A 76 -1.78 -4.01 15.88
C PRO A 76 -1.60 -2.63 16.50
N GLY A 77 -2.07 -2.41 17.71
CA GLY A 77 -1.55 -1.34 18.55
C GLY A 77 -0.05 -1.48 18.49
N LEU A 78 0.55 -0.73 17.57
CA LEU A 78 1.88 -0.97 17.05
C LEU A 78 2.71 -0.67 18.28
N LYS A 79 3.20 -1.72 18.95
CA LYS A 79 4.23 -1.54 19.95
C LYS A 79 5.24 -0.72 19.20
N LEU A 80 5.40 0.51 19.65
CA LEU A 80 6.31 1.48 19.11
C LEU A 80 7.69 0.85 19.29
N VAL A 81 8.08 -0.03 18.34
CA VAL A 81 9.44 -0.47 18.24
C VAL A 81 10.14 0.82 17.88
N SER A 82 10.87 1.29 18.87
CA SER A 82 11.60 2.53 18.94
C SER A 82 12.76 2.53 17.95
N ASP A 83 12.47 2.26 16.69
CA ASP A 83 13.42 2.38 15.61
C ASP A 83 12.80 3.30 14.57
N THR A 84 13.55 4.35 14.29
CA THR A 84 13.54 5.22 13.11
C THR A 84 12.76 6.53 13.20
N GLU A 85 13.58 7.58 13.15
CA GLU A 85 13.33 9.00 12.92
C GLU A 85 12.66 9.30 11.56
N ASN A 86 11.96 8.32 10.96
CA ASN A 86 11.23 8.48 9.72
C ASN A 86 10.16 7.38 9.60
N PRO A 87 8.87 7.67 9.83
CA PRO A 87 7.82 6.69 9.55
C PRO A 87 7.84 6.39 8.05
N THR A 88 8.43 5.25 7.69
CA THR A 88 8.49 4.80 6.29
C THR A 88 7.06 4.79 5.73
N ALA A 89 6.87 5.08 4.43
CA ALA A 89 5.55 5.09 3.80
C ALA A 89 4.68 3.85 4.15
N CYS A 90 5.32 2.70 4.34
CA CYS A 90 4.70 1.46 4.80
C CYS A 90 4.03 1.58 6.19
N TYR A 91 4.68 2.25 7.15
CA TYR A 91 4.14 2.48 8.50
C TYR A 91 2.89 3.37 8.48
N ILE A 92 2.89 4.43 7.67
CA ILE A 92 1.75 5.34 7.56
C ILE A 92 0.55 4.60 6.98
N LEU A 93 0.75 3.76 5.95
CA LEU A 93 -0.30 2.92 5.38
C LEU A 93 -0.90 1.97 6.43
N GLN A 94 -0.10 1.43 7.35
CA GLN A 94 -0.60 0.53 8.40
C GLN A 94 -1.59 1.21 9.36
N ARG A 95 -1.64 2.55 9.40
CA ARG A 95 -2.61 3.31 10.22
C ARG A 95 -3.97 3.49 9.56
N LEU A 96 -4.12 3.13 8.28
CA LEU A 96 -5.40 3.07 7.59
C LEU A 96 -6.14 1.78 7.96
N ASP A 97 -7.47 1.81 7.84
CA ASP A 97 -8.29 0.60 7.87
C ASP A 97 -7.77 -0.43 6.84
N ALA A 98 -7.87 -1.71 7.18
CA ALA A 98 -7.36 -2.81 6.39
C ALA A 98 -7.88 -2.80 4.94
N VAL A 99 -9.18 -2.54 4.75
CA VAL A 99 -9.81 -2.56 3.42
C VAL A 99 -9.48 -1.28 2.66
N ALA A 100 -9.50 -0.12 3.34
CA ALA A 100 -9.09 1.16 2.77
C ALA A 100 -7.64 1.15 2.29
N ARG A 101 -6.73 0.56 3.08
CA ARG A 101 -5.33 0.35 2.71
C ARG A 101 -5.20 -0.48 1.44
N ALA A 102 -5.91 -1.61 1.37
CA ALA A 102 -5.87 -2.48 0.19
C ALA A 102 -6.34 -1.75 -1.07
N ALA A 103 -7.49 -1.04 -0.98
CA ALA A 103 -8.04 -0.26 -2.08
C ALA A 103 -7.07 0.82 -2.57
N LEU A 104 -6.46 1.56 -1.64
CA LEU A 104 -5.51 2.61 -1.96
C LEU A 104 -4.27 2.07 -2.67
N ILE A 105 -3.69 0.98 -2.17
CA ILE A 105 -2.50 0.38 -2.79
C ILE A 105 -2.84 -0.13 -4.21
N LEU A 106 -3.97 -0.81 -4.38
CA LEU A 106 -4.40 -1.31 -5.69
C LEU A 106 -4.64 -0.18 -6.70
N GLY A 107 -5.42 0.84 -6.31
CA GLY A 107 -5.80 1.92 -7.22
C GLY A 107 -4.66 2.90 -7.51
N ARG A 108 -3.80 3.21 -6.54
CA ARG A 108 -2.78 4.27 -6.68
C ARG A 108 -1.36 3.79 -6.86
N LEU A 109 -0.97 2.70 -6.19
CA LEU A 109 0.40 2.18 -6.31
C LEU A 109 0.52 1.14 -7.43
N GLU A 110 -0.50 0.30 -7.60
CA GLU A 110 -0.48 -0.76 -8.62
C GLU A 110 -1.20 -0.37 -9.92
N GLY A 111 -1.89 0.77 -9.92
CA GLY A 111 -2.48 1.41 -11.10
C GLY A 111 -3.73 0.70 -11.63
N PHE A 112 -4.44 -0.07 -10.81
CA PHE A 112 -5.68 -0.71 -11.22
C PHE A 112 -6.81 0.28 -11.41
N SER A 113 -7.72 -0.01 -12.34
CA SER A 113 -8.97 0.72 -12.50
C SER A 113 -9.87 0.54 -11.26
N ALA A 114 -10.90 1.38 -11.13
CA ALA A 114 -11.89 1.21 -10.07
C ALA A 114 -12.61 -0.15 -10.19
N ALA A 115 -12.96 -0.55 -11.41
CA ALA A 115 -13.57 -1.85 -11.71
C ALA A 115 -12.66 -3.02 -11.33
N ASP A 116 -11.38 -2.99 -11.72
CA ASP A 116 -10.42 -4.05 -11.37
C ASP A 116 -10.16 -4.10 -9.86
N THR A 117 -10.07 -2.94 -9.21
CA THR A 117 -9.89 -2.86 -7.76
C THR A 117 -11.10 -3.47 -7.04
N ALA A 118 -12.31 -3.13 -7.48
CA ALA A 118 -13.54 -3.69 -6.94
C ALA A 118 -13.61 -5.20 -7.14
N PHE A 119 -13.22 -5.69 -8.32
CA PHE A 119 -13.10 -7.11 -8.58
C PHE A 119 -12.08 -7.78 -7.66
N ILE A 120 -10.90 -7.21 -7.43
CA ILE A 120 -9.88 -7.77 -6.55
C ILE A 120 -10.36 -7.82 -5.09
N LEU A 121 -11.08 -6.79 -4.63
CA LEU A 121 -11.59 -6.69 -3.28
C LEU A 121 -12.92 -7.42 -3.04
N GLY A 122 -13.60 -7.86 -4.10
CA GLY A 122 -14.90 -8.52 -4.01
C GLY A 122 -16.04 -7.58 -3.59
N MET A 123 -16.04 -6.35 -4.10
CA MET A 123 -17.05 -5.32 -3.82
C MET A 123 -17.56 -4.64 -5.09
N GLU A 124 -18.48 -3.69 -4.96
CA GLU A 124 -19.00 -2.89 -6.07
C GLU A 124 -18.01 -1.82 -6.52
N GLU A 125 -17.98 -1.50 -7.82
CA GLU A 125 -17.11 -0.49 -8.43
C GLU A 125 -17.25 0.89 -7.78
N ALA A 126 -18.50 1.35 -7.59
CA ALA A 126 -18.76 2.62 -6.93
C ALA A 126 -18.21 2.65 -5.49
N GLY A 127 -18.32 1.52 -4.78
CA GLY A 127 -17.76 1.34 -3.45
C GLY A 127 -16.23 1.45 -3.44
N ALA A 128 -15.56 0.79 -4.39
CA ALA A 128 -14.10 0.84 -4.50
C ALA A 128 -13.59 2.24 -4.83
N ALA A 129 -14.23 2.95 -5.78
CA ALA A 129 -13.85 4.32 -6.16
C ALA A 129 -13.97 5.30 -4.98
N ASN A 130 -15.06 5.20 -4.23
CA ASN A 130 -15.28 6.00 -3.02
C ASN A 130 -14.24 5.67 -1.95
N LEU A 131 -13.97 4.38 -1.73
CA LEU A 131 -13.03 3.92 -0.72
C LEU A 131 -11.59 4.36 -1.03
N ILE A 132 -11.18 4.33 -2.30
CA ILE A 132 -9.88 4.87 -2.73
C ILE A 132 -9.79 6.35 -2.38
N SER A 133 -10.81 7.13 -2.76
CA SER A 133 -10.83 8.59 -2.54
C SER A 133 -10.82 8.96 -1.05
N GLU A 134 -11.59 8.23 -0.24
CA GLU A 134 -11.60 8.42 1.22
C GLU A 134 -10.26 8.02 1.86
N ALA A 135 -9.68 6.89 1.41
CA ALA A 135 -8.38 6.45 1.88
C ALA A 135 -7.26 7.46 1.54
N GLU A 136 -7.32 8.11 0.37
CA GLU A 136 -6.39 9.19 -0.01
C GLU A 136 -6.50 10.39 0.93
N ILE A 137 -7.72 10.85 1.21
CA ILE A 137 -7.97 11.96 2.13
C ILE A 137 -7.46 11.62 3.54
N ASN A 138 -7.73 10.40 4.01
CA ASN A 138 -7.28 9.95 5.33
C ASN A 138 -5.76 9.79 5.38
N LEU A 139 -5.13 9.29 4.32
CA LEU A 139 -3.67 9.21 4.23
C LEU A 139 -3.05 10.60 4.26
N ALA A 140 -3.58 11.57 3.50
CA ALA A 140 -3.09 12.95 3.51
C ALA A 140 -3.13 13.56 4.92
N LYS A 141 -4.20 13.32 5.69
CA LYS A 141 -4.30 13.75 7.09
C LYS A 141 -3.28 13.07 8.01
N LEU A 142 -2.91 11.83 7.74
CA LEU A 142 -1.91 11.09 8.52
C LEU A 142 -0.47 11.53 8.21
N VAL A 143 -0.22 11.96 6.97
CA VAL A 143 1.08 12.47 6.53
C VAL A 143 1.30 13.91 6.99
N ALA A 144 0.23 14.71 7.13
CA ALA A 144 0.29 16.05 7.69
C ALA A 144 0.99 16.04 9.06
N SER A 145 2.22 16.53 9.08
CA SER A 145 3.15 16.45 10.21
C SER A 145 3.55 17.84 10.68
N ARG A 146 4.11 17.90 11.89
CA ARG A 146 4.66 19.13 12.47
C ARG A 146 6.13 19.23 12.09
N VAL A 147 6.51 20.30 11.40
CA VAL A 147 7.85 20.49 10.84
C VAL A 147 8.53 21.68 11.51
N LEU A 148 9.72 21.45 12.07
CA LEU A 148 10.64 22.52 12.50
C LEU A 148 11.62 22.75 11.36
N ILE A 149 11.68 23.97 10.82
CA ILE A 149 12.64 24.33 9.78
C ILE A 149 13.91 24.83 10.47
N VAL A 150 15.06 24.24 10.16
CA VAL A 150 16.37 24.68 10.65
C VAL A 150 17.16 25.18 9.45
N GLU A 151 17.22 26.50 9.29
CA GLU A 151 17.81 27.17 8.13
C GLU A 151 18.39 28.52 8.58
N ASP A 152 19.59 28.85 8.11
CA ASP A 152 20.29 30.08 8.48
C ASP A 152 19.98 31.27 7.56
N ASP A 153 19.55 31.00 6.33
CA ASP A 153 19.05 32.01 5.38
C ASP A 153 17.54 32.25 5.51
N ALA A 154 17.15 33.50 5.76
CA ALA A 154 15.75 33.88 5.98
C ALA A 154 14.88 33.71 4.73
N LEU A 155 15.41 33.96 3.53
CA LEU A 155 14.63 33.83 2.30
C LEU A 155 14.34 32.35 1.99
N THR A 156 15.34 31.50 2.14
CA THR A 156 15.24 30.06 1.96
C THR A 156 14.32 29.43 3.01
N ALA A 157 14.40 29.87 4.28
CA ALA A 157 13.47 29.44 5.32
C ALA A 157 12.01 29.74 4.96
N MET A 158 11.73 30.93 4.42
CA MET A 158 10.38 31.32 3.96
C MET A 158 9.91 30.49 2.75
N GLU A 159 10.80 30.18 1.81
CA GLU A 159 10.51 29.33 0.65
C GLU A 159 10.14 27.90 1.11
N LEU A 160 10.95 27.32 2.01
CA LEU A 160 10.71 26.01 2.61
C LEU A 160 9.39 25.99 3.39
N GLU A 161 9.08 27.04 4.17
CA GLU A 161 7.81 27.16 4.89
C GLU A 161 6.61 27.09 3.93
N ARG A 162 6.64 27.83 2.81
CA ARG A 162 5.58 27.75 1.79
C ARG A 162 5.46 26.36 1.18
N ILE A 163 6.57 25.72 0.83
CA ILE A 163 6.58 24.39 0.22
C ILE A 163 5.96 23.37 1.19
N VAL A 164 6.42 23.36 2.44
CA VAL A 164 5.97 22.46 3.51
C VAL A 164 4.48 22.66 3.81
N THR A 165 4.03 23.92 3.91
CA THR A 165 2.61 24.24 4.16
C THR A 165 1.72 23.85 2.98
N ARG A 166 2.18 24.05 1.73
CA ARG A 166 1.44 23.65 0.53
C ARG A 166 1.34 22.13 0.38
N MET A 167 2.29 21.38 0.93
CA MET A 167 2.23 19.91 1.02
C MET A 167 1.29 19.42 2.15
N GLY A 168 0.70 20.33 2.93
CA GLY A 168 -0.27 20.01 3.98
C GLY A 168 0.33 19.80 5.37
N HIS A 169 1.62 20.07 5.56
CA HIS A 169 2.28 20.00 6.86
C HIS A 169 2.13 21.33 7.64
N SER A 170 2.26 21.27 8.95
CA SER A 170 2.21 22.44 9.82
C SER A 170 3.62 22.81 10.26
N VAL A 171 4.08 24.01 9.89
CA VAL A 171 5.36 24.55 10.37
C VAL A 171 5.16 25.07 11.80
N ILE A 172 5.94 24.54 12.74
CA ILE A 172 5.84 24.91 14.16
C ILE A 172 6.83 25.98 14.59
N GLY A 173 7.80 26.28 13.73
CA GLY A 173 8.80 27.32 13.95
C GLY A 173 9.95 27.22 12.95
N THR A 174 10.74 28.28 12.91
CA THR A 174 12.01 28.38 12.19
C THR A 174 13.12 28.58 13.22
N ALA A 175 14.13 27.73 13.20
CA ALA A 175 15.30 27.81 14.06
C ALA A 175 16.55 28.09 13.23
N ILE A 176 17.54 28.74 13.84
CA ILE A 176 18.82 29.07 13.23
C ILE A 176 19.91 28.36 14.04
N THR A 177 20.78 27.62 13.36
CA THR A 177 22.00 27.08 13.96
C THR A 177 23.14 28.08 13.78
N ARG A 178 23.74 28.53 14.89
CA ARG A 178 24.92 29.41 14.92
C ARG A 178 26.19 28.62 15.17
#